data_AF-A0A0W0SNB4-F1
#
_entry.id   AF-A0A0W0SNB4-F1
#
_cell.length_a   1.000
_cell.length_b   1.000
_cell.length_c   1.000
_cell.angle_alpha   90.00
_cell.angle_beta   90.00
_cell.angle_gamma   90.00
#
_symmetry.space_group_name_H-M   'P 1'
#
loop_
_entity.id
_entity.type
_entity.pdbx_description
1 polymer ?
#
loop_
_entity_poly.entity_id
_entity_poly.type
_entity_poly.pdbx_seq_one_letter_code
_entity_poly.pdbx_strand_id
1 'polypeptide(L)'
;MTALLQEFADAYKKLSAVNVVTTQKLLNQQPFLAVQIIAGNYNFEDSVWKNLDIKTRAEMRVLIFSSKISKKMLPLLFPDLNLENGNLDINALANPKSVPVNKIFAAVNEFENLVNEYMETTLEERATMDCALDFIKVCANFLLRLLSVGYSQNFFETTTGKLEQIKNQQQRLQSIFSQLSSTEAETKLNPTQEGFEVPSMG
;
A
#
# COMPACT_ATOMS: atom_id res chain seq x y z
N MET A 1 0.85 17.45 10.93
CA MET A 1 1.79 16.65 10.13
C MET A 1 2.26 15.44 10.93
N THR A 2 2.70 15.62 12.18
CA THR A 2 3.11 14.54 13.09
C THR A 2 2.04 13.45 13.27
N ALA A 3 0.77 13.81 13.50
CA ALA A 3 -0.32 12.83 13.64
C ALA A 3 -0.56 12.00 12.36
N LEU A 4 -0.46 12.62 11.18
CA LEU A 4 -0.64 11.95 9.89
C LEU A 4 0.53 11.00 9.58
N LEU A 5 1.74 11.41 9.94
CA LEU A 5 2.95 10.60 9.80
C LEU A 5 2.90 9.38 10.74
N GLN A 6 2.41 9.59 11.96
CA GLN A 6 2.18 8.53 12.94
C GLN A 6 1.15 7.52 12.43
N GLU A 7 0.01 8.00 11.92
CA GLU A 7 -1.03 7.14 11.34
C GLU A 7 -0.49 6.30 10.18
N PHE A 8 0.27 6.91 9.27
CA PHE A 8 0.93 6.21 8.17
C PHE A 8 1.89 5.12 8.67
N ALA A 9 2.75 5.47 9.64
CA ALA A 9 3.73 4.55 10.17
C ALA A 9 3.07 3.38 10.92
N ASP A 10 2.02 3.63 11.69
CA ASP A 10 1.29 2.59 12.41
C ASP A 10 0.57 1.64 11.45
N ALA A 11 -0.04 2.18 10.39
CA ALA A 11 -0.63 1.36 9.33
C ALA A 11 0.43 0.51 8.60
N TYR A 12 1.61 1.09 8.30
CA TYR A 12 2.70 0.35 7.68
C TYR A 12 3.24 -0.75 8.60
N LYS A 13 3.42 -0.47 9.89
CA LYS A 13 3.85 -1.46 10.88
C LYS A 13 2.87 -2.61 11.00
N LYS A 14 1.56 -2.34 10.99
CA LYS A 14 0.52 -3.40 10.95
C LYS A 14 0.65 -4.25 9.69
N LEU A 15 0.77 -3.63 8.53
CA LEU A 15 0.96 -4.33 7.26
C LEU A 15 2.25 -5.19 7.27
N SER A 16 3.34 -4.65 7.81
CA SER A 16 4.62 -5.35 7.93
C SER A 16 4.55 -6.53 8.90
N ALA A 17 3.87 -6.39 10.04
CA ALA A 17 3.69 -7.47 10.99
C ALA A 17 2.90 -8.64 10.38
N VAL A 18 1.79 -8.34 9.68
CA VAL A 18 1.05 -9.34 8.90
C VAL A 18 1.97 -9.99 7.87
N ASN A 19 2.77 -9.20 7.17
CA ASN A 19 3.69 -9.72 6.16
C ASN A 19 4.73 -10.70 6.73
N VAL A 20 5.31 -10.41 7.90
CA VAL A 20 6.27 -11.30 8.57
C VAL A 20 5.61 -12.63 8.93
N VAL A 21 4.41 -12.58 9.54
CA VAL A 21 3.66 -13.78 9.93
C VAL A 21 3.28 -14.61 8.70
N THR A 22 2.75 -13.96 7.67
CA THR A 22 2.38 -14.58 6.40
C THR A 22 3.58 -15.20 5.71
N THR A 23 4.72 -14.51 5.67
CA THR A 23 5.96 -15.04 5.09
C THR A 23 6.40 -16.30 5.81
N GLN A 24 6.43 -16.29 7.16
CA GLN A 24 6.84 -17.47 7.93
C GLN A 24 5.89 -18.64 7.72
N LYS A 25 4.58 -18.39 7.69
CA LYS A 25 3.55 -19.40 7.42
C LYS A 25 3.72 -20.00 6.02
N LEU A 26 3.87 -19.14 5.01
CA LEU A 26 4.04 -19.56 3.62
C LEU A 26 5.36 -20.31 3.40
N LEU A 27 6.45 -19.89 4.05
CA LEU A 27 7.72 -20.64 4.01
C LEU A 27 7.58 -22.04 4.63
N ASN A 28 6.75 -22.20 5.66
CA ASN A 28 6.52 -23.50 6.28
C ASN A 28 5.57 -24.40 5.46
N GLN A 29 4.54 -23.82 4.83
CA GLN A 29 3.48 -24.57 4.14
C GLN A 29 3.71 -24.73 2.64
N GLN A 30 4.27 -23.71 1.99
CA GLN A 30 4.47 -23.60 0.54
C GLN A 30 5.84 -22.96 0.22
N PRO A 31 6.97 -23.54 0.69
CA PRO A 31 8.30 -22.91 0.64
C PRO A 31 8.72 -22.50 -0.77
N PHE A 32 8.45 -23.35 -1.76
CA PHE A 32 8.84 -23.09 -3.15
C PHE A 32 8.12 -21.88 -3.75
N LEU A 33 6.83 -21.71 -3.43
CA LEU A 33 6.03 -20.57 -3.91
C LEU A 33 6.37 -19.28 -3.16
N ALA A 34 6.64 -19.37 -1.86
CA ALA A 34 7.11 -18.24 -1.08
C ALA A 34 8.45 -17.70 -1.63
N VAL A 35 9.41 -18.59 -1.92
CA VAL A 35 10.71 -18.20 -2.52
C VAL A 35 10.52 -17.56 -3.89
N GLN A 36 9.64 -18.11 -4.72
CA GLN A 36 9.30 -17.54 -6.02
C GLN A 36 8.75 -16.11 -5.91
N ILE A 37 7.84 -15.85 -4.97
CA ILE A 37 7.33 -14.50 -4.71
C ILE A 37 8.44 -13.56 -4.25
N ILE A 38 9.28 -13.99 -3.30
CA ILE A 38 10.38 -13.17 -2.76
C ILE A 38 11.36 -12.81 -3.89
N ALA A 39 11.62 -13.73 -4.82
CA ALA A 39 12.44 -13.53 -6.00
C ALA A 39 11.76 -12.70 -7.10
N GLY A 40 10.48 -12.37 -6.96
CA GLY A 40 9.71 -11.61 -7.96
C GLY A 40 9.21 -12.45 -9.14
N ASN A 41 9.27 -13.78 -9.05
CA ASN A 41 8.88 -14.72 -10.09
C ASN A 41 7.51 -15.33 -9.74
N TYR A 42 6.42 -14.64 -10.08
CA TYR A 42 5.07 -15.13 -9.80
C TYR A 42 4.13 -14.79 -10.97
N ASN A 43 3.15 -15.66 -11.23
CA ASN A 43 2.09 -15.42 -12.20
C ASN A 43 0.80 -16.09 -11.71
N PHE A 44 -0.12 -15.32 -11.13
CA PHE A 44 -1.36 -15.86 -10.60
C PHE A 44 -2.27 -16.49 -11.65
N GLU A 45 -1.96 -16.34 -12.94
CA GLU A 45 -2.66 -17.02 -14.02
C GLU A 45 -2.19 -18.46 -14.26
N ASP A 46 -1.02 -18.86 -13.76
CA ASP A 46 -0.54 -20.23 -13.94
C ASP A 46 -1.25 -21.21 -12.98
N SER A 47 -1.35 -22.47 -13.41
CA SER A 47 -2.08 -23.53 -12.70
C SER A 47 -1.60 -23.72 -11.26
N VAL A 48 -0.30 -23.55 -11.01
CA VAL A 48 0.30 -23.71 -9.67
C VAL A 48 -0.24 -22.67 -8.69
N TRP A 49 -0.54 -21.46 -9.15
CA TRP A 49 -1.09 -20.38 -8.31
C TRP A 49 -2.61 -20.42 -8.26
N LYS A 50 -3.27 -20.71 -9.39
CA LYS A 50 -4.74 -20.83 -9.47
C LYS A 50 -5.30 -21.92 -8.56
N ASN A 51 -4.55 -23.01 -8.37
CA ASN A 51 -5.01 -24.16 -7.59
C ASN A 51 -4.86 -23.99 -6.07
N LEU A 52 -4.22 -22.91 -5.62
CA LEU A 52 -4.16 -22.57 -4.19
C LEU A 52 -5.54 -22.18 -3.68
N ASP A 53 -5.81 -22.39 -2.39
CA ASP A 53 -7.04 -21.87 -1.77
C ASP A 53 -7.03 -20.33 -1.72
N ILE A 54 -8.23 -19.74 -1.61
CA ILE A 54 -8.45 -18.29 -1.63
C ILE A 54 -7.58 -17.57 -0.58
N LYS A 55 -7.49 -18.13 0.63
CA LYS A 55 -6.74 -17.53 1.75
C LYS A 55 -5.25 -17.51 1.47
N THR A 56 -4.69 -18.62 0.99
CA THR A 56 -3.27 -18.69 0.61
C THR A 56 -2.93 -17.73 -0.54
N ARG A 57 -3.80 -17.61 -1.56
CA ARG A 57 -3.59 -16.64 -2.66
C ARG A 57 -3.62 -15.20 -2.16
N ALA A 58 -4.57 -14.87 -1.28
CA ALA A 58 -4.64 -13.56 -0.66
C ALA A 58 -3.39 -13.24 0.17
N GLU A 59 -2.93 -14.17 1.00
CA GLU A 59 -1.69 -14.05 1.79
C GLU A 59 -0.49 -13.73 0.89
N MET A 60 -0.35 -14.46 -0.22
CA MET A 60 0.70 -14.24 -1.22
C MET A 60 0.60 -12.87 -1.90
N ARG A 61 -0.61 -12.38 -2.18
CA ARG A 61 -0.82 -11.05 -2.75
C ARG A 61 -0.51 -9.93 -1.76
N VAL A 62 -0.84 -10.08 -0.48
CA VAL A 62 -0.44 -9.13 0.58
C VAL A 62 1.09 -9.04 0.67
N LEU A 63 1.78 -10.19 0.60
CA LEU A 63 3.25 -10.25 0.57
C LEU A 63 3.82 -9.46 -0.61
N ILE A 64 3.28 -9.66 -1.82
CA ILE A 64 3.69 -8.94 -3.03
C ILE A 64 3.43 -7.45 -2.89
N PHE A 65 2.22 -7.07 -2.46
CA PHE A 65 1.81 -5.68 -2.29
C PHE A 65 2.73 -4.95 -1.30
N SER A 66 2.95 -5.53 -0.11
CA SER A 66 3.84 -4.98 0.92
C SER A 66 5.28 -4.84 0.41
N SER A 67 5.80 -5.86 -0.28
CA SER A 67 7.13 -5.85 -0.90
C SER A 67 7.26 -4.71 -1.91
N LYS A 68 6.27 -4.53 -2.80
CA LYS A 68 6.31 -3.44 -3.79
C LYS A 68 6.20 -2.06 -3.15
N ILE A 69 5.37 -1.87 -2.12
CA ILE A 69 5.30 -0.61 -1.36
C ILE A 69 6.68 -0.26 -0.79
N SER A 70 7.34 -1.22 -0.14
CA SER A 70 8.66 -1.01 0.47
C SER A 70 9.77 -0.71 -0.54
N LYS A 71 9.72 -1.31 -1.74
CA LYS A 71 10.78 -1.19 -2.76
C LYS A 71 10.57 -0.05 -3.76
N LYS A 72 9.32 0.33 -4.04
CA LYS A 72 8.99 1.29 -5.11
C LYS A 72 8.49 2.63 -4.58
N MET A 73 7.59 2.61 -3.59
CA MET A 73 6.92 3.82 -3.13
C MET A 73 7.66 4.49 -1.97
N LEU A 74 7.98 3.73 -0.91
CA LEU A 74 8.62 4.30 0.28
C LEU A 74 9.96 4.99 0.00
N PRO A 75 10.86 4.47 -0.87
CA PRO A 75 12.13 5.15 -1.16
C PRO A 75 11.98 6.50 -1.88
N LEU A 76 10.81 6.77 -2.48
CA LEU A 76 10.51 8.07 -3.08
C LEU A 76 10.14 9.12 -2.02
N LEU A 77 9.40 8.69 -1.00
CA LEU A 77 8.93 9.55 0.09
C LEU A 77 9.99 9.70 1.19
N PHE A 78 10.80 8.66 1.40
CA PHE A 78 11.77 8.54 2.48
C PHE A 78 13.08 7.91 1.96
N PRO A 79 13.87 8.65 1.18
CA PRO A 79 15.07 8.10 0.51
C PRO A 79 16.17 7.67 1.48
N ASP A 80 16.20 8.26 2.69
CA ASP A 80 17.23 7.99 3.71
C ASP A 80 16.85 6.84 4.66
N LEU A 81 15.66 6.25 4.48
CA LEU A 81 15.21 5.13 5.30
C LEU A 81 15.71 3.81 4.73
N ASN A 82 16.51 3.10 5.53
CA ASN A 82 16.77 1.69 5.29
C ASN A 82 15.55 0.89 5.79
N LEU A 83 14.81 0.29 4.85
CA LEU A 83 13.60 -0.50 5.12
C LEU A 83 13.92 -2.00 5.29
N GLU A 84 15.19 -2.37 5.49
CA GLU A 84 15.57 -3.73 5.83
C GLU A 84 14.74 -4.22 7.02
N ASN A 85 14.08 -5.38 6.84
CA ASN A 85 13.19 -6.03 7.80
C ASN A 85 11.86 -5.30 8.11
N GLY A 86 11.43 -4.33 7.30
CA GLY A 86 10.11 -3.70 7.44
C GLY A 86 9.97 -2.76 8.64
N ASN A 87 11.08 -2.43 9.30
CA ASN A 87 11.07 -1.45 10.38
C ASN A 87 11.07 -0.04 9.82
N LEU A 88 10.05 0.73 10.20
CA LEU A 88 9.89 2.12 9.81
C LEU A 88 10.00 2.98 11.07
N ASP A 89 11.20 3.54 11.29
CA ASP A 89 11.45 4.47 12.40
C ASP A 89 10.87 5.84 12.05
N ILE A 90 9.86 6.25 12.82
CA ILE A 90 9.14 7.51 12.65
C ILE A 90 10.07 8.71 12.84
N ASN A 91 11.11 8.56 13.65
CA ASN A 91 12.10 9.62 13.88
C ASN A 91 13.05 9.79 12.68
N ALA A 92 13.18 8.75 11.84
CA ALA A 92 13.95 8.78 10.59
C ALA A 92 13.09 9.22 9.39
N LEU A 93 11.76 9.31 9.54
CA LEU A 93 10.90 9.90 8.52
C LEU A 93 11.17 11.41 8.46
N ALA A 94 11.92 11.84 7.44
CA ALA A 94 12.11 13.26 7.15
C ALA A 94 10.76 13.98 7.14
N ASN A 95 10.72 15.22 7.65
CA ASN A 95 9.50 16.03 7.66
C ASN A 95 8.89 16.00 6.24
N PRO A 96 7.67 15.49 6.04
CA PRO A 96 7.13 15.28 4.69
C PRO A 96 7.06 16.56 3.83
N LYS A 97 7.18 17.74 4.44
CA LYS A 97 7.35 19.04 3.77
C LYS A 97 8.68 19.18 3.00
N SER A 98 9.71 18.39 3.29
CA SER A 98 11.00 18.43 2.61
C SER A 98 11.05 17.51 1.38
N VAL A 99 10.02 16.70 1.14
CA VAL A 99 9.96 15.82 -0.04
C VAL A 99 9.69 16.66 -1.30
N PRO A 100 10.58 16.62 -2.31
CA PRO A 100 10.36 17.35 -3.57
C PRO A 100 9.06 16.96 -4.28
N VAL A 101 8.36 17.93 -4.91
CA VAL A 101 7.09 17.69 -5.64
C VAL A 101 7.17 16.49 -6.59
N ASN A 102 8.24 16.42 -7.37
CA ASN A 102 8.45 15.39 -8.38
C ASN A 102 8.55 14.00 -7.78
N LYS A 103 9.10 13.89 -6.55
CA LYS A 103 9.13 12.64 -5.79
C LYS A 103 7.74 12.27 -5.26
N ILE A 104 6.95 13.26 -4.81
CA ILE A 104 5.55 13.04 -4.44
C ILE A 104 4.73 12.56 -5.65
N PHE A 105 4.89 13.17 -6.82
CA PHE A 105 4.21 12.74 -8.05
C PHE A 105 4.62 11.34 -8.48
N ALA A 106 5.91 11.01 -8.42
CA ALA A 106 6.39 9.66 -8.67
C ALA A 106 5.77 8.66 -7.67
N ALA A 107 5.69 9.02 -6.39
CA ALA A 107 5.09 8.16 -5.36
C ALA A 107 3.59 7.94 -5.60
N VAL A 108 2.85 8.96 -6.02
CA VAL A 108 1.42 8.81 -6.39
C VAL A 108 1.26 7.90 -7.61
N ASN A 109 2.11 8.05 -8.63
CA ASN A 109 2.05 7.18 -9.81
C ASN A 109 2.37 5.72 -9.46
N GLU A 110 3.40 5.47 -8.66
CA GLU A 110 3.72 4.12 -8.17
C GLU A 110 2.58 3.57 -7.32
N PHE A 111 2.05 4.37 -6.39
CA PHE A 111 0.92 3.96 -5.54
C PHE A 111 -0.31 3.57 -6.37
N GLU A 112 -0.66 4.35 -7.39
CA GLU A 112 -1.79 4.02 -8.27
C GLU A 112 -1.57 2.74 -9.05
N ASN A 113 -0.36 2.52 -9.59
CA ASN A 113 -0.05 1.27 -10.28
C ASN A 113 -0.22 0.07 -9.32
N LEU A 114 0.24 0.20 -8.08
CA LEU A 114 0.10 -0.86 -7.06
C LEU A 114 -1.35 -1.11 -6.65
N VAL A 115 -2.15 -0.04 -6.53
CA VAL A 115 -3.58 -0.16 -6.26
C VAL A 115 -4.29 -0.81 -7.45
N ASN A 116 -4.00 -0.42 -8.68
CA ASN A 116 -4.61 -1.02 -9.87
C ASN A 116 -4.30 -2.51 -9.98
N GLU A 117 -3.04 -2.91 -9.81
CA GLU A 117 -2.64 -4.33 -9.75
C GLU A 117 -3.38 -5.09 -8.63
N TYR A 118 -3.59 -4.45 -7.47
CA TYR A 118 -4.37 -5.02 -6.38
C TYR A 118 -5.85 -5.18 -6.78
N MET A 119 -6.42 -4.17 -7.43
CA MET A 119 -7.81 -4.14 -7.88
C MET A 119 -8.11 -5.16 -8.99
N GLU A 120 -7.12 -5.60 -9.76
CA GLU A 120 -7.26 -6.69 -10.76
C GLU A 120 -7.51 -8.07 -10.11
N THR A 121 -7.39 -8.20 -8.79
CA THR A 121 -7.61 -9.45 -8.06
C THR A 121 -9.10 -9.87 -8.03
N THR A 122 -9.43 -11.11 -7.65
CA THR A 122 -10.82 -11.54 -7.44
C THR A 122 -11.44 -10.91 -6.18
N LEU A 123 -12.77 -10.76 -6.14
CA LEU A 123 -13.49 -10.17 -5.00
C LEU A 123 -13.26 -10.95 -3.70
N GLU A 124 -13.27 -12.28 -3.77
CA GLU A 124 -13.09 -13.17 -2.62
C GLU A 124 -11.71 -13.02 -1.99
N GLU A 125 -10.64 -12.97 -2.80
CA GLU A 125 -9.29 -12.72 -2.31
C GLU A 125 -9.17 -11.33 -1.69
N ARG A 126 -9.73 -10.29 -2.33
CA ARG A 126 -9.73 -8.91 -1.78
C ARG A 126 -10.42 -8.81 -0.43
N ALA A 127 -11.56 -9.46 -0.26
CA ALA A 127 -12.31 -9.46 0.99
C ALA A 127 -11.51 -10.06 2.16
N THR A 128 -10.58 -10.97 1.87
CA THR A 128 -9.70 -11.52 2.90
C THR A 128 -8.52 -10.60 3.25
N MET A 129 -8.21 -9.59 2.43
CA MET A 129 -7.02 -8.72 2.53
C MET A 129 -7.26 -7.37 3.24
N ASP A 130 -8.07 -7.34 4.29
CA ASP A 130 -8.47 -6.09 4.99
C ASP A 130 -7.28 -5.19 5.41
N CYS A 131 -6.19 -5.77 5.91
CA CYS A 131 -5.01 -5.01 6.31
C CYS A 131 -4.36 -4.21 5.15
N ALA A 132 -4.44 -4.73 3.92
CA ALA A 132 -3.95 -4.03 2.73
C ALA A 132 -4.89 -2.90 2.35
N LEU A 133 -6.22 -3.11 2.43
CA LEU A 133 -7.23 -2.09 2.17
C LEU A 133 -7.10 -0.90 3.14
N ASP A 134 -6.95 -1.17 4.44
CA ASP A 134 -6.73 -0.15 5.45
C ASP A 134 -5.45 0.65 5.19
N PHE A 135 -4.35 -0.04 4.85
CA PHE A 135 -3.11 0.64 4.50
C PHE A 135 -3.24 1.52 3.25
N ILE A 136 -3.92 1.03 2.20
CA ILE A 136 -4.16 1.79 0.97
C ILE A 136 -4.89 3.11 1.32
N LYS A 137 -5.93 3.06 2.16
CA LYS A 137 -6.67 4.26 2.58
C LYS A 137 -5.79 5.27 3.32
N VAL A 138 -5.03 4.80 4.32
CA VAL A 138 -4.14 5.65 5.10
C VAL A 138 -3.07 6.27 4.21
N CYS A 139 -2.49 5.48 3.29
CA CYS A 139 -1.48 5.94 2.34
C CYS A 139 -2.05 6.98 1.36
N ALA A 140 -3.23 6.75 0.79
CA ALA A 140 -3.90 7.70 -0.08
C ALA A 140 -4.18 9.04 0.64
N ASN A 141 -4.65 8.99 1.89
CA ASN A 141 -4.87 10.17 2.72
C ASN A 141 -3.55 10.91 3.01
N PHE A 142 -2.50 10.16 3.31
CA PHE A 142 -1.16 10.70 3.52
C PHE A 142 -0.69 11.49 2.30
N LEU A 143 -0.68 10.85 1.12
CA LEU A 143 -0.28 11.46 -0.16
C LEU A 143 -1.14 12.68 -0.52
N LEU A 144 -2.46 12.59 -0.33
CA LEU A 144 -3.38 13.71 -0.57
C LEU A 144 -3.04 14.91 0.31
N ARG A 145 -2.71 14.68 1.59
CA ARG A 145 -2.35 15.73 2.52
C ARG A 145 -0.98 16.33 2.21
N LEU A 146 -0.02 15.54 1.70
CA LEU A 146 1.26 16.07 1.20
C LEU A 146 1.05 17.03 0.04
N LEU A 147 0.22 16.66 -0.93
CA LEU A 147 -0.14 17.51 -2.06
C LEU A 147 -0.86 18.79 -1.60
N SER A 148 -1.75 18.69 -0.60
CA SER A 148 -2.61 19.80 -0.19
C SER A 148 -1.93 20.79 0.77
N VAL A 149 -1.09 20.32 1.71
CA VAL A 149 -0.43 21.16 2.73
C VAL A 149 0.92 21.69 2.25
N GLY A 150 1.66 20.93 1.43
CA GLY A 150 2.97 21.36 0.93
C GLY A 150 2.90 22.54 -0.05
N TYR A 151 1.77 22.70 -0.75
CA TYR A 151 1.69 23.62 -1.90
C TYR A 151 0.59 24.69 -1.79
N SER A 152 -0.24 24.65 -0.75
CA SER A 152 -1.13 25.77 -0.41
C SER A 152 -0.38 26.97 0.19
N GLN A 153 0.88 26.81 0.62
CA GLN A 153 1.69 27.90 1.19
C GLN A 153 2.77 28.45 0.22
N ASN A 154 3.21 27.68 -0.78
CA ASN A 154 4.08 28.17 -1.87
C ASN A 154 3.28 28.74 -3.06
N PHE A 155 2.05 29.18 -2.77
CA PHE A 155 0.96 29.44 -3.72
C PHE A 155 1.25 30.55 -4.75
N PHE A 156 2.33 31.32 -4.59
CA PHE A 156 2.71 32.37 -5.54
C PHE A 156 3.80 31.96 -6.55
N GLU A 157 4.46 30.81 -6.40
CA GLU A 157 5.60 30.42 -7.27
C GLU A 157 5.33 29.25 -8.24
N THR A 158 4.28 28.46 -8.02
CA THR A 158 3.97 27.33 -8.92
C THR A 158 3.16 27.77 -10.15
N THR A 159 3.83 27.82 -11.31
CA THR A 159 3.24 28.00 -12.65
C THR A 159 1.97 27.15 -12.87
N THR A 160 1.00 27.68 -13.63
CA THR A 160 -0.33 27.11 -13.91
C THR A 160 -0.31 25.61 -14.26
N GLY A 161 0.70 25.13 -15.00
CA GLY A 161 0.84 23.71 -15.35
C GLY A 161 1.10 22.79 -14.14
N LYS A 162 1.82 23.26 -13.11
CA LYS A 162 2.05 22.48 -11.88
C LYS A 162 0.79 22.39 -11.02
N LEU A 163 -0.03 23.45 -10.99
CA LEU A 163 -1.32 23.44 -10.30
C LEU A 163 -2.30 22.45 -10.95
N GLU A 164 -2.33 22.41 -12.29
CA GLU A 164 -3.15 21.45 -13.02
C GLU A 164 -2.71 20.00 -12.75
N GLN A 165 -1.40 19.76 -12.71
CA GLN A 165 -0.86 18.46 -12.33
C GLN A 165 -1.24 18.07 -10.89
N ILE A 166 -1.19 19.00 -9.93
CA ILE A 166 -1.63 18.74 -8.55
C ILE A 166 -3.11 18.34 -8.51
N LYS A 167 -3.98 19.10 -9.20
CA LYS A 167 -5.42 18.79 -9.26
C LYS A 167 -5.69 17.40 -9.85
N ASN A 168 -5.00 17.06 -10.94
CA ASN A 168 -5.13 15.74 -11.55
C ASN A 168 -4.71 14.63 -10.58
N GLN A 169 -3.61 14.79 -9.85
CA GLN A 169 -3.19 13.80 -8.84
C GLN A 169 -4.19 13.68 -7.68
N GLN A 170 -4.78 14.79 -7.24
CA GLN A 170 -5.84 14.78 -6.21
C GLN A 170 -7.08 14.03 -6.69
N GLN A 171 -7.52 14.24 -7.93
CA GLN A 171 -8.64 13.53 -8.53
C GLN A 171 -8.39 12.03 -8.64
N ARG A 172 -7.17 11.63 -9.03
CA ARG A 172 -6.76 10.21 -9.10
C ARG A 172 -6.83 9.54 -7.72
N LEU A 173 -6.29 10.17 -6.68
CA LEU A 173 -6.39 9.66 -5.31
C LEU A 173 -7.85 9.56 -4.83
N GLN A 174 -8.71 10.53 -5.18
CA GLN A 174 -10.15 10.48 -4.88
C GLN A 174 -10.89 9.36 -5.64
N SER A 175 -10.47 9.07 -6.87
CA SER A 175 -11.00 7.95 -7.64
C SER A 175 -10.67 6.62 -6.96
N ILE A 176 -9.42 6.45 -6.48
CA ILE A 176 -9.01 5.28 -5.68
C ILE A 176 -9.91 5.13 -4.45
N PHE A 177 -10.16 6.20 -3.69
CA PHE A 177 -11.09 6.15 -2.55
C PHE A 177 -12.50 5.68 -2.93
N SER A 178 -13.04 6.18 -4.04
CA SER A 178 -14.37 5.81 -4.52
C SER A 178 -14.44 4.33 -4.91
N GLN A 179 -13.41 3.84 -5.60
CA GLN A 179 -13.31 2.43 -6.01
C GLN A 179 -13.20 1.49 -4.81
N LEU A 180 -12.36 1.84 -3.83
CA LEU A 180 -12.23 1.06 -2.59
C LEU A 180 -13.53 1.06 -1.79
N SER A 181 -14.22 2.19 -1.70
CA SER A 181 -15.50 2.30 -0.98
C SER A 181 -16.60 1.48 -1.65
N SER A 182 -16.65 1.45 -3.00
CA SER A 182 -17.57 0.59 -3.75
C SER A 182 -17.26 -0.89 -3.49
N THR A 183 -15.98 -1.26 -3.51
CA THR A 183 -15.53 -2.62 -3.23
C THR A 183 -15.84 -3.06 -1.80
N GLU A 184 -15.71 -2.14 -0.83
CA GLU A 184 -16.08 -2.38 0.57
C GLU A 184 -17.59 -2.55 0.75
N ALA A 185 -18.39 -1.80 0.00
CA ALA A 185 -19.84 -1.98 0.01
C ALA A 185 -20.21 -3.36 -0.55
N GLU A 186 -19.57 -3.79 -1.64
CA GLU A 186 -19.78 -5.11 -2.25
C GLU A 186 -19.33 -6.27 -1.34
N THR A 187 -18.20 -6.13 -0.66
CA THR A 187 -17.68 -7.15 0.27
C THR A 187 -18.46 -7.20 1.59
N LYS A 188 -18.96 -6.07 2.11
CA LYS A 188 -19.90 -6.08 3.26
C LYS A 188 -21.23 -6.75 2.95
N LEU A 189 -21.68 -6.70 1.69
CA LEU A 189 -22.87 -7.41 1.23
C LEU A 189 -22.62 -8.92 1.07
N ASN A 190 -21.39 -9.34 0.81
CA ASN A 190 -20.97 -10.74 0.68
C ASN A 190 -19.81 -11.08 1.63
N PRO A 191 -20.07 -11.22 2.94
CA PRO A 191 -19.02 -11.46 3.92
C PRO A 191 -18.33 -12.81 3.66
N THR A 192 -17.00 -12.78 3.55
CA THR A 192 -16.16 -13.99 3.63
C THR A 192 -15.90 -14.32 5.11
N GLN A 193 -15.85 -15.61 5.45
CA GLN A 193 -15.86 -16.07 6.85
C GLN A 193 -14.56 -15.82 7.65
N GLU A 194 -13.44 -15.43 7.03
CA GLU A 194 -12.18 -15.20 7.75
C GLU A 194 -11.33 -14.11 7.07
N GLY A 195 -11.31 -12.91 7.65
CA GLY A 195 -10.29 -11.90 7.36
C GLY A 195 -9.00 -12.16 8.16
N PHE A 196 -7.90 -11.51 7.78
CA PHE A 196 -6.66 -11.59 8.58
C PHE A 196 -6.84 -10.89 9.94
N GLU A 197 -6.69 -11.62 11.04
CA GLU A 197 -6.54 -10.99 12.36
C GLU A 197 -5.19 -10.27 12.42
N VAL A 198 -5.25 -8.94 12.54
CA VAL A 198 -4.06 -8.12 12.80
C VAL A 198 -3.58 -8.45 14.22
N PRO A 199 -2.33 -8.90 14.41
CA PRO A 199 -1.81 -9.16 15.75
C PRO A 199 -1.89 -7.87 16.59
N SER A 200 -2.46 -7.97 17.80
CA SER A 200 -2.44 -6.87 18.75
C SER A 200 -0.99 -6.57 19.13
N MET A 201 -0.48 -5.40 18.70
CA MET A 201 0.82 -4.93 19.16
C MET A 201 0.69 -4.52 20.62
N GLY A 202 1.26 -5.34 21.51
CA GLY A 202 1.44 -5.03 22.93
C GLY A 202 2.61 -4.08 23.17
#